data_AF-A0A6I3FXT2-F1
#
_entry.id   AF-A0A6I3FXT2-F1
#
_cell.length_a   1.000
_cell.length_b   1.000
_cell.length_c   1.000
_cell.angle_alpha   90.00
_cell.angle_beta   90.00
_cell.angle_gamma   90.00
#
_symmetry.space_group_name_H-M   'P 1'
#
loop_
_entity.id
_entity.type
_entity.pdbx_description
1 polymer ?
#
loop_
_entity_poly.entity_id
_entity_poly.type
_entity_poly.pdbx_seq_one_letter_code
_entity_poly.pdbx_strand_id
1 'polypeptide(L)'
;GDDHGGFFSFIPGTIRSLWHYHSEMLNFHTGLTEAHSYSANPWSWLILGRPTSFYYQSPNTCGGTACAQEVVALGTPLLWWFGSAALFVTIGYFISRREKIAGLILVGVAAGYLPWFFFQKRTVFSFYAIVFEPFIVLTIVYCFAKLLESPATYNVRKQALIAVHIAIALCFLYFYPLFVATVTTYDDWHARMWFTSWI
;
A
#
# COMPACT_ATOMS: atom_id res chain seq x y z
N GLY A 1 4.74 -45.66 13.38
CA GLY A 1 5.21 -46.48 12.25
C GLY A 1 4.39 -46.07 11.07
N ASP A 2 5.03 -45.86 9.92
CA ASP A 2 4.45 -45.98 8.57
C ASP A 2 5.60 -45.79 7.55
N ASP A 3 6.47 -46.80 7.50
CA ASP A 3 7.45 -46.98 6.42
C ASP A 3 6.75 -47.60 5.22
N HIS A 4 6.08 -46.78 4.41
CA HIS A 4 5.64 -47.19 3.08
C HIS A 4 6.76 -46.88 2.08
N GLY A 5 7.42 -47.94 1.61
CA GLY A 5 8.52 -47.96 0.65
C GLY A 5 8.14 -47.47 -0.75
N GLY A 6 7.88 -46.17 -0.90
CA GLY A 6 7.87 -45.47 -2.18
C GLY A 6 9.26 -44.94 -2.53
N PHE A 7 9.46 -44.56 -3.80
CA PHE A 7 10.74 -44.05 -4.34
C PHE A 7 11.38 -42.89 -3.54
N PHE A 8 10.59 -42.19 -2.71
CA PHE A 8 11.00 -41.07 -1.86
C PHE A 8 11.08 -41.42 -0.35
N SER A 9 11.17 -42.71 0.01
CA SER A 9 11.26 -43.16 1.41
C SER A 9 12.50 -42.64 2.16
N PHE A 10 13.57 -42.28 1.43
CA PHE A 10 14.76 -41.67 2.01
C PHE A 10 14.55 -40.23 2.52
N ILE A 11 13.46 -39.56 2.10
CA ILE A 11 13.10 -38.23 2.58
C ILE A 11 12.36 -38.38 3.92
N PRO A 12 12.86 -37.79 5.02
CA PRO A 12 12.18 -37.83 6.32
C PRO A 12 10.70 -37.43 6.21
N GLY A 13 9.83 -38.15 6.92
CA GLY A 13 8.38 -37.88 6.91
C GLY A 13 8.02 -36.44 7.27
N THR A 14 8.82 -35.79 8.11
CA THR A 14 8.68 -34.37 8.48
C THR A 14 8.88 -33.43 7.28
N ILE A 15 9.89 -33.68 6.44
CA ILE A 15 10.15 -32.88 5.23
C ILE A 15 9.03 -33.09 4.20
N ARG A 16 8.55 -34.33 4.06
CA ARG A 16 7.42 -34.63 3.16
C ARG A 16 6.13 -33.95 3.61
N SER A 17 5.84 -33.97 4.91
CA SER A 17 4.70 -33.27 5.50
C SER A 17 4.82 -31.74 5.34
N LEU A 18 6.02 -31.19 5.54
CA LEU A 18 6.26 -29.76 5.35
C LEU A 18 6.04 -29.35 3.89
N TRP A 19 6.54 -30.16 2.94
CA TRP A 19 6.32 -29.93 1.52
C TRP A 19 4.84 -30.00 1.14
N HIS A 20 4.13 -31.03 1.61
CA HIS A 20 2.69 -31.17 1.39
C HIS A 20 1.92 -29.96 1.90
N TYR A 21 2.24 -29.52 3.13
CA TYR A 21 1.62 -28.34 3.73
C TYR A 21 1.85 -27.07 2.89
N HIS A 22 3.06 -26.83 2.39
CA HIS A 22 3.33 -25.68 1.52
C HIS A 22 2.61 -25.79 0.17
N SER A 23 2.49 -27.00 -0.38
CA SER A 23 1.73 -27.25 -1.60
C SER A 23 0.25 -26.94 -1.41
N GLU A 24 -0.36 -27.38 -0.30
CA GLU A 24 -1.75 -27.08 0.03
C GLU A 24 -1.96 -25.58 0.25
N MET A 25 -1.04 -24.94 0.98
CA MET A 25 -1.06 -23.49 1.18
C MET A 25 -1.01 -22.73 -0.14
N LEU A 26 -0.09 -23.09 -1.04
CA LEU A 26 0.01 -22.46 -2.36
C LEU A 26 -1.27 -22.67 -3.17
N ASN A 27 -1.75 -23.92 -3.26
CA ASN A 27 -2.97 -24.26 -4.01
C ASN A 27 -4.18 -23.45 -3.53
N PHE A 28 -4.37 -23.33 -2.22
CA PHE A 28 -5.43 -22.50 -1.63
C PHE A 28 -5.27 -21.03 -2.03
N HIS A 29 -4.07 -20.45 -1.88
CA HIS A 29 -3.86 -19.03 -2.13
C HIS A 29 -3.95 -18.66 -3.62
N THR A 30 -3.59 -19.57 -4.53
CA THR A 30 -3.72 -19.38 -5.98
C THR A 30 -5.14 -19.65 -6.49
N GLY A 31 -5.92 -20.48 -5.78
CA GLY A 31 -7.29 -20.85 -6.15
C GLY A 31 -8.38 -19.96 -5.57
N LEU A 32 -8.06 -19.09 -4.60
CA LEU A 32 -9.03 -18.21 -3.96
C LEU A 32 -9.42 -17.02 -4.87
N THR A 33 -10.55 -17.15 -5.56
CA THR A 33 -11.09 -16.13 -6.48
C THR A 33 -12.49 -15.64 -6.08
N GLU A 34 -12.87 -15.80 -4.82
CA GLU A 34 -14.19 -15.39 -4.30
C GLU A 34 -14.37 -13.87 -4.38
N ALA A 35 -15.43 -13.42 -5.04
CA ALA A 35 -15.69 -12.00 -5.24
C ALA A 35 -15.95 -11.29 -3.89
N HIS A 36 -15.34 -10.11 -3.70
CA HIS A 36 -15.52 -9.30 -2.49
C HIS A 36 -15.75 -7.84 -2.85
N SER A 37 -16.71 -7.19 -2.17
CA SER A 37 -17.12 -5.79 -2.43
C SER A 37 -15.97 -4.78 -2.26
N TYR A 38 -15.05 -5.03 -1.33
CA TYR A 38 -13.86 -4.19 -1.10
C TYR A 38 -12.59 -4.69 -1.80
N SER A 39 -12.71 -5.63 -2.75
CA SER A 39 -11.56 -6.02 -3.57
C SER A 39 -11.06 -4.83 -4.40
N ALA A 40 -9.74 -4.68 -4.47
CA ALA A 40 -9.06 -3.61 -5.18
C ALA A 40 -8.10 -4.21 -6.20
N ASN A 41 -7.80 -3.45 -7.25
CA ASN A 41 -6.83 -3.90 -8.26
C ASN A 41 -5.44 -3.31 -7.97
N PRO A 42 -4.34 -4.09 -8.09
CA PRO A 42 -2.98 -3.58 -7.96
C PRO A 42 -2.72 -2.29 -8.74
N TRP A 43 -3.23 -2.16 -9.97
CA TRP A 43 -3.11 -0.96 -10.80
C TRP A 43 -3.56 0.34 -10.10
N SER A 44 -4.52 0.25 -9.18
CA SER A 44 -5.05 1.42 -8.47
C SER A 44 -4.39 1.69 -7.12
N TRP A 45 -3.47 0.86 -6.65
CA TRP A 45 -2.93 0.97 -5.28
C TRP A 45 -2.11 2.26 -5.08
N LEU A 46 -1.25 2.61 -6.04
CA LEU A 46 -0.39 3.80 -5.95
C LEU A 46 -1.18 5.11 -5.85
N ILE A 47 -2.35 5.18 -6.48
CA ILE A 47 -3.22 6.36 -6.46
C ILE A 47 -4.31 6.28 -5.40
N LEU A 48 -4.31 5.22 -4.57
CA LEU A 48 -5.34 4.90 -3.60
C LEU A 48 -6.74 4.80 -4.21
N GLY A 49 -6.87 4.23 -5.42
CA GLY A 49 -8.13 4.31 -6.17
C GLY A 49 -9.32 3.60 -5.53
N ARG A 50 -9.10 2.57 -4.70
CA ARG A 50 -10.15 1.87 -3.95
C ARG A 50 -9.59 1.36 -2.62
N PRO A 51 -9.68 2.13 -1.53
CA PRO A 51 -9.22 1.70 -0.23
C PRO A 51 -10.17 0.63 0.34
N THR A 52 -9.62 -0.28 1.14
CA THR A 52 -10.39 -1.35 1.77
C THR A 52 -10.96 -0.85 3.10
N SER A 53 -12.29 -0.89 3.24
CA SER A 53 -12.95 -0.64 4.53
C SER A 53 -12.81 -1.87 5.42
N PHE A 54 -12.30 -1.69 6.64
CA PHE A 54 -12.18 -2.74 7.65
C PHE A 54 -13.37 -2.76 8.61
N TYR A 55 -13.99 -1.61 8.83
CA TYR A 55 -15.10 -1.46 9.75
C TYR A 55 -15.94 -0.27 9.31
N TYR A 56 -17.26 -0.44 9.28
CA TYR A 56 -18.20 0.66 9.07
C TYR A 56 -19.44 0.46 9.94
N GLN A 57 -19.85 1.50 10.64
CA GLN A 57 -21.11 1.56 11.38
C GLN A 57 -21.78 2.93 11.24
N SER A 58 -23.10 2.96 11.45
CA SER A 58 -23.90 4.18 11.50
C SER A 58 -24.58 4.31 12.87
N PRO A 59 -23.83 4.70 13.92
CA PRO A 59 -24.39 4.91 15.25
C PRO A 59 -25.32 6.14 15.27
N ASN A 60 -26.09 6.34 16.34
CA ASN A 60 -26.99 7.51 16.47
C ASN A 60 -26.44 8.60 17.42
N THR A 61 -25.13 8.61 17.68
CA THR A 61 -24.51 9.40 18.75
C THR A 61 -23.75 10.65 18.27
N CYS A 62 -23.77 10.96 16.97
CA CYS A 62 -23.03 12.12 16.41
C CYS A 62 -23.79 13.46 16.49
N GLY A 63 -25.03 13.48 17.02
CA GLY A 63 -25.84 14.70 17.11
C GLY A 63 -26.42 15.20 15.78
N GLY A 64 -26.26 14.45 14.69
CA GLY A 64 -26.85 14.72 13.37
C GLY A 64 -27.93 13.70 12.97
N THR A 65 -28.53 13.90 11.79
CA THR A 65 -29.56 13.02 11.23
C THR A 65 -29.02 11.66 10.77
N ALA A 66 -27.77 11.62 10.33
CA ALA A 66 -27.05 10.41 9.93
C ALA A 66 -25.60 10.49 10.40
N CYS A 67 -25.10 9.39 10.97
CA CYS A 67 -23.72 9.28 11.42
C CYS A 67 -22.98 8.19 10.64
N ALA A 68 -21.67 8.34 10.60
CA ALA A 68 -20.75 7.36 10.05
C ALA A 68 -19.60 7.16 11.03
N GLN A 69 -19.12 5.93 11.11
CA GLN A 69 -17.96 5.53 11.88
C GLN A 69 -17.23 4.47 11.08
N GLU A 70 -16.02 4.79 10.60
CA GLU A 70 -15.28 3.92 9.71
C GLU A 70 -13.84 3.70 10.19
N VAL A 71 -13.31 2.49 9.96
CA VAL A 71 -11.86 2.22 9.89
C VAL A 71 -11.56 1.80 8.46
N VAL A 72 -10.83 2.65 7.74
CA VAL A 72 -10.48 2.40 6.33
C VAL A 72 -8.96 2.31 6.16
N ALA A 73 -8.51 1.33 5.38
CA ALA A 73 -7.12 1.17 4.97
C ALA A 73 -6.77 2.15 3.84
N LEU A 74 -6.86 3.44 4.15
CA LEU A 74 -6.50 4.54 3.27
C LEU A 74 -5.17 5.13 3.75
N GLY A 75 -4.14 5.13 2.92
CA GLY A 75 -2.92 5.87 3.22
C GLY A 75 -3.13 7.38 3.06
N THR A 76 -2.25 8.21 3.61
CA THR A 76 -2.34 9.68 3.44
C THR A 76 -2.26 10.04 1.95
N PRO A 77 -3.32 10.60 1.32
CA PRO A 77 -3.37 10.74 -0.13
C PRO A 77 -2.22 11.54 -0.74
N LEU A 78 -1.88 12.69 -0.14
CA LEU A 78 -0.74 13.48 -0.61
C LEU A 78 0.58 12.70 -0.57
N LEU A 79 0.82 11.91 0.49
CA LEU A 79 2.04 11.11 0.61
C LEU A 79 2.13 10.08 -0.52
N TRP A 80 1.03 9.37 -0.79
CA TRP A 80 0.97 8.36 -1.85
C TRP A 80 1.08 8.95 -3.25
N TRP A 81 0.48 10.12 -3.50
CA TRP A 81 0.58 10.80 -4.79
C TRP A 81 1.98 11.37 -5.04
N PHE A 82 2.60 11.99 -4.01
CA PHE A 82 4.00 12.40 -4.10
C PHE A 82 4.93 11.20 -4.26
N GLY A 83 4.67 10.09 -3.55
CA GLY A 83 5.40 8.84 -3.72
C GLY A 83 5.29 8.25 -5.12
N SER A 84 4.09 8.27 -5.70
CA SER A 84 3.86 7.82 -7.07
C SER A 84 4.64 8.66 -8.08
N ALA A 85 4.59 10.00 -7.96
CA ALA A 85 5.38 10.89 -8.80
C ALA A 85 6.90 10.66 -8.61
N ALA A 86 7.35 10.54 -7.35
CA ALA A 86 8.75 10.30 -7.01
C ALA A 86 9.26 8.94 -7.53
N LEU A 87 8.41 7.91 -7.58
CA LEU A 87 8.73 6.63 -8.18
C LEU A 87 9.07 6.78 -9.66
N PHE A 88 8.23 7.47 -10.44
CA PHE A 88 8.52 7.71 -11.87
C PHE A 88 9.78 8.53 -12.08
N VAL A 89 10.03 9.54 -11.25
CA VAL A 89 11.29 10.31 -11.28
C VAL A 89 12.49 9.40 -10.97
N THR A 90 12.39 8.55 -9.95
CA THR A 90 13.45 7.59 -9.56
C THR A 90 13.73 6.60 -10.68
N ILE A 91 12.70 6.10 -11.38
CA ILE A 91 12.85 5.27 -12.59
C ILE A 91 13.60 6.04 -13.68
N GLY A 92 13.22 7.29 -13.95
CA GLY A 92 13.91 8.14 -14.94
C GLY A 92 15.39 8.37 -14.60
N TYR A 93 15.71 8.63 -13.32
CA TYR A 93 17.09 8.74 -12.85
C TYR A 93 17.86 7.42 -12.97
N PHE A 94 17.23 6.29 -12.65
CA PHE A 94 17.86 4.98 -12.81
C PHE A 94 18.15 4.68 -14.29
N ILE A 95 17.21 4.94 -15.20
CA ILE A 95 17.42 4.68 -16.63
C ILE A 95 18.53 5.58 -17.20
N SER A 96 18.52 6.87 -16.87
CA SER A 96 19.45 7.86 -17.42
C SER A 96 20.86 7.81 -16.81
N ARG A 97 20.97 7.58 -15.50
CA ARG A 97 22.26 7.65 -14.77
C ARG A 97 22.72 6.32 -14.19
N ARG A 98 21.87 5.28 -14.18
CA ARG A 98 22.17 3.94 -13.64
C ARG A 98 22.70 3.98 -12.20
N GLU A 99 22.19 4.91 -11.39
CA GLU A 99 22.60 5.05 -9.99
C GLU A 99 22.21 3.79 -9.20
N LYS A 100 23.19 3.22 -8.47
CA LYS A 100 22.99 1.99 -7.69
C LYS A 100 21.93 2.14 -6.60
N ILE A 101 21.87 3.30 -5.95
CA ILE A 101 20.89 3.59 -4.89
C ILE A 101 19.46 3.60 -5.46
N ALA A 102 19.25 4.31 -6.58
CA ALA A 102 17.96 4.29 -7.28
C ALA A 102 17.58 2.86 -7.68
N GLY A 103 18.53 2.09 -8.22
CA GLY A 103 18.31 0.68 -8.56
C GLY A 103 17.89 -0.17 -7.37
N LEU A 104 18.54 -0.02 -6.21
CA LEU A 104 18.20 -0.77 -4.99
C LEU A 104 16.78 -0.47 -4.51
N ILE A 105 16.38 0.81 -4.50
CA ILE A 105 15.02 1.22 -4.11
C ILE A 105 14.00 0.61 -5.08
N LEU A 106 14.26 0.69 -6.38
CA LEU A 106 13.36 0.15 -7.42
C LEU A 106 13.24 -1.37 -7.36
N VAL A 107 14.31 -2.09 -7.00
CA VAL A 107 14.24 -3.54 -6.78
C VAL A 107 13.31 -3.85 -5.61
N GLY A 108 13.35 -3.08 -4.53
CA GLY A 108 12.41 -3.24 -3.40
C GLY A 108 10.96 -3.00 -3.80
N VAL A 109 10.68 -1.92 -4.54
CA VAL A 109 9.35 -1.66 -5.11
C VAL A 109 8.92 -2.81 -6.03
N ALA A 110 9.79 -3.25 -6.94
CA ALA A 110 9.49 -4.29 -7.89
C ALA A 110 9.20 -5.64 -7.19
N ALA A 111 10.01 -6.01 -6.21
CA ALA A 111 9.83 -7.24 -5.45
C ALA A 111 8.52 -7.26 -4.66
N GLY A 112 8.11 -6.13 -4.09
CA GLY A 112 6.85 -6.03 -3.35
C GLY A 112 5.60 -5.81 -4.21
N TYR A 113 5.74 -5.22 -5.40
CA TYR A 113 4.60 -4.78 -6.22
C TYR A 113 4.36 -5.63 -7.48
N LEU A 114 5.41 -6.00 -8.23
CA LEU A 114 5.25 -6.76 -9.47
C LEU A 114 4.57 -8.13 -9.32
N PRO A 115 4.79 -8.90 -8.23
CA PRO A 115 4.12 -10.20 -8.06
C PRO A 115 2.59 -10.13 -8.20
N TRP A 116 1.97 -9.05 -7.72
CA TRP A 116 0.52 -8.88 -7.76
C TRP A 116 -0.05 -8.76 -9.17
N PHE A 117 0.75 -8.32 -10.14
CA PHE A 117 0.32 -8.22 -11.53
C PHE A 117 0.18 -9.60 -12.21
N PHE A 118 0.80 -10.64 -11.65
CA PHE A 118 0.61 -12.02 -12.12
C PHE A 118 -0.67 -12.67 -11.57
N PHE A 119 -1.28 -12.09 -10.54
CA PHE A 119 -2.46 -12.63 -9.84
C PHE A 119 -3.72 -11.77 -10.02
N GLN A 120 -4.03 -11.36 -11.25
CA GLN A 120 -5.17 -10.45 -11.53
C GLN A 120 -6.56 -11.02 -11.21
N LYS A 121 -6.72 -12.35 -11.24
CA LYS A 121 -8.01 -13.01 -10.93
C LYS A 121 -8.23 -13.20 -9.43
N ARG A 122 -7.19 -12.99 -8.61
CA ARG A 122 -7.24 -13.20 -7.17
C ARG A 122 -7.92 -12.00 -6.52
N THR A 123 -8.72 -12.28 -5.50
CA THR A 123 -9.27 -11.26 -4.64
C THR A 123 -8.16 -10.67 -3.78
N VAL A 124 -7.80 -9.42 -4.07
CA VAL A 124 -6.74 -8.69 -3.36
C VAL A 124 -7.28 -7.34 -2.89
N PHE A 125 -6.56 -6.74 -1.94
CA PHE A 125 -7.01 -5.57 -1.20
C PHE A 125 -5.94 -4.49 -1.20
N SER A 126 -6.33 -3.22 -1.02
CA SER A 126 -5.39 -2.09 -1.09
C SER A 126 -4.32 -2.14 0.00
N PHE A 127 -4.65 -2.68 1.18
CA PHE A 127 -3.71 -2.75 2.31
C PHE A 127 -2.51 -3.66 2.05
N TYR A 128 -2.53 -4.52 1.03
CA TYR A 128 -1.36 -5.30 0.60
C TYR A 128 -0.22 -4.40 0.10
N ALA A 129 -0.53 -3.15 -0.28
CA ALA A 129 0.47 -2.17 -0.67
C ALA A 129 1.46 -1.80 0.45
N ILE A 130 1.14 -2.10 1.72
CA ILE A 130 2.03 -1.88 2.87
C ILE A 130 3.40 -2.55 2.69
N VAL A 131 3.47 -3.66 1.94
CA VAL A 131 4.70 -4.42 1.70
C VAL A 131 5.76 -3.59 0.96
N PHE A 132 5.34 -2.73 0.03
CA PHE A 132 6.26 -1.89 -0.74
C PHE A 132 6.23 -0.41 -0.35
N GLU A 133 5.34 -0.01 0.57
CA GLU A 133 5.25 1.36 1.10
C GLU A 133 6.60 1.92 1.57
N PRO A 134 7.44 1.20 2.34
CA PRO A 134 8.73 1.73 2.78
C PRO A 134 9.62 2.15 1.60
N PHE A 135 9.58 1.40 0.49
CA PHE A 135 10.35 1.72 -0.71
C PHE A 135 9.76 2.92 -1.46
N ILE A 136 8.45 3.11 -1.45
CA ILE A 136 7.83 4.34 -1.97
C ILE A 136 8.29 5.55 -1.16
N VAL A 137 8.33 5.47 0.17
CA VAL A 137 8.89 6.53 1.01
C VAL A 137 10.37 6.78 0.66
N LEU A 138 11.16 5.73 0.42
CA LEU A 138 12.55 5.89 -0.04
C LEU A 138 12.66 6.60 -1.40
N THR A 139 11.72 6.41 -2.34
CA THR A 139 11.72 7.18 -3.60
C THR A 139 11.53 8.68 -3.36
N ILE A 140 10.69 9.06 -2.38
CA ILE A 140 10.48 10.45 -1.97
C ILE A 140 11.78 11.01 -1.38
N VAL A 141 12.37 10.29 -0.41
CA VAL A 141 13.62 10.70 0.24
C VAL A 141 14.76 10.83 -0.78
N TYR A 142 14.86 9.89 -1.72
CA TYR A 142 15.83 9.96 -2.81
C TYR A 142 15.64 11.21 -3.67
N CYS A 143 14.39 11.50 -4.09
CA CYS A 143 14.08 12.72 -4.85
C CYS A 143 14.41 13.99 -4.06
N PHE A 144 14.13 14.02 -2.75
CA PHE A 144 14.46 15.16 -1.90
C PHE A 144 15.98 15.36 -1.77
N ALA A 145 16.74 14.28 -1.61
CA ALA A 145 18.19 14.33 -1.61
C ALA A 145 18.73 14.93 -2.92
N LYS A 146 18.21 14.49 -4.07
CA LYS A 146 18.57 15.04 -5.40
C LYS A 146 18.21 16.52 -5.55
N LEU A 147 17.04 16.93 -5.06
CA LEU A 147 16.63 18.34 -5.11
C LEU A 147 17.56 19.23 -4.27
N LEU A 148 18.11 18.71 -3.17
CA LEU A 148 18.99 19.46 -2.27
C LEU A 148 20.47 19.41 -2.65
N GLU A 149 20.87 18.75 -3.74
CA GLU A 149 22.29 18.65 -4.16
C GLU A 149 22.90 20.02 -4.54
N SER A 150 22.10 20.97 -5.07
CA SER A 150 22.62 22.26 -5.56
C SER A 150 22.72 23.31 -4.44
N PRO A 151 23.94 23.78 -4.09
CA PRO A 151 24.13 24.78 -3.03
C PRO A 151 23.43 26.10 -3.32
N ALA A 152 23.41 26.52 -4.58
CA ALA A 152 22.83 27.80 -5.01
C ALA A 152 21.32 27.90 -4.73
N THR A 153 20.60 26.78 -4.76
CA THR A 153 19.14 26.72 -4.56
C THR A 153 18.74 26.06 -3.25
N TYR A 154 19.71 25.67 -2.42
CA TYR A 154 19.51 24.80 -1.26
C TYR A 154 18.45 25.35 -0.29
N ASN A 155 18.57 26.61 0.13
CA ASN A 155 17.66 27.19 1.13
C ASN A 155 16.21 27.28 0.63
N VAL A 156 16.01 27.72 -0.62
CA VAL A 156 14.68 27.85 -1.23
C VAL A 156 14.03 26.46 -1.39
N ARG A 157 14.78 25.49 -1.91
CA ARG A 157 14.28 24.11 -2.06
C ARG A 157 14.00 23.46 -0.71
N LYS A 158 14.86 23.67 0.30
CA LYS A 158 14.64 23.18 1.66
C LYS A 158 13.35 23.73 2.26
N GLN A 159 13.08 25.03 2.12
CA GLN A 159 11.83 25.64 2.59
C GLN A 159 10.60 25.05 1.88
N ALA A 160 10.67 24.87 0.55
CA ALA A 160 9.60 24.22 -0.20
C ALA A 160 9.35 22.78 0.27
N LEU A 161 10.41 22.01 0.52
CA LEU A 161 10.30 20.65 1.04
C LEU A 161 9.66 20.63 2.44
N ILE A 162 10.03 21.56 3.33
CA ILE A 162 9.39 21.68 4.66
C ILE A 162 7.89 21.95 4.50
N ALA A 163 7.50 22.86 3.60
CA ALA A 163 6.09 23.14 3.33
C ALA A 163 5.34 21.89 2.81
N VAL A 164 5.95 21.10 1.93
CA VAL A 164 5.39 19.82 1.46
C VAL A 164 5.19 18.83 2.62
N HIS A 165 6.16 18.71 3.54
CA HIS A 165 6.00 17.83 4.71
C HIS A 165 4.86 18.30 5.62
N ILE A 166 4.73 19.61 5.85
CA ILE A 166 3.62 20.17 6.63
C ILE A 166 2.28 19.88 5.96
N ALA A 167 2.18 20.05 4.63
CA ALA A 167 0.96 19.74 3.88
C ALA A 167 0.57 18.25 4.00
N ILE A 168 1.54 17.34 3.94
CA ILE A 168 1.30 15.90 4.16
C ILE A 168 0.80 15.64 5.58
N ALA A 169 1.40 16.27 6.59
CA ALA A 169 0.98 16.12 7.99
C ALA A 169 -0.45 16.63 8.21
N LEU A 170 -0.80 17.79 7.65
CA LEU A 170 -2.15 18.34 7.69
C LEU A 170 -3.16 17.43 6.97
N CYS A 171 -2.76 16.85 5.84
CA CYS A 171 -3.58 15.86 5.13
C CYS A 171 -3.83 14.62 6.01
N PHE A 172 -2.80 14.09 6.69
CA PHE A 172 -2.99 12.99 7.65
C PHE A 172 -3.96 13.37 8.77
N LEU A 173 -3.82 14.55 9.36
CA LEU A 173 -4.72 15.03 10.42
C LEU A 173 -6.16 15.18 9.94
N TYR A 174 -6.36 15.61 8.70
CA TYR A 174 -7.69 15.69 8.09
C TYR A 174 -8.36 14.31 7.99
N PHE A 175 -7.61 13.28 7.59
CA PHE A 175 -8.09 11.89 7.48
C PHE A 175 -8.10 11.10 8.79
N TYR A 176 -7.45 11.60 9.85
CA TYR A 176 -7.30 10.92 11.14
C TYR A 176 -8.60 10.31 11.71
N PRO A 177 -9.78 10.96 11.64
CA PRO A 177 -11.03 10.36 12.11
C PRO A 177 -11.35 8.99 11.52
N LEU A 178 -10.96 8.75 10.25
CA LEU A 178 -11.19 7.49 9.53
C LEU A 178 -10.19 6.38 9.91
N PHE A 179 -9.10 6.71 10.59
CA PHE A 179 -8.08 5.73 11.01
C PHE A 179 -8.36 5.17 12.40
N VAL A 180 -9.08 5.92 13.23
CA VAL A 180 -9.31 5.60 14.65
C VAL A 180 -10.78 5.35 14.99
N ALA A 181 -11.63 5.14 13.98
CA ALA A 181 -13.07 4.91 14.16
C ALA A 181 -13.77 6.03 14.94
N THR A 182 -13.41 7.30 14.68
CA THR A 182 -14.14 8.42 15.29
C THR A 182 -15.56 8.46 14.74
N VAL A 183 -16.55 8.63 15.62
CA VAL A 183 -17.94 8.84 15.20
C VAL A 183 -18.09 10.26 14.67
N THR A 184 -18.46 10.40 13.41
CA THR A 184 -18.69 11.69 12.74
C THR A 184 -20.10 11.76 12.14
N THR A 185 -20.53 12.94 11.71
CA THR A 185 -21.71 13.04 10.85
C THR A 185 -21.42 12.42 9.49
N TYR A 186 -22.47 11.99 8.77
CA TYR A 186 -22.31 11.47 7.41
C TYR A 186 -21.66 12.49 6.47
N ASP A 187 -22.03 13.78 6.59
CA ASP A 187 -21.47 14.83 5.73
C ASP A 187 -19.96 15.04 5.97
N ASP A 188 -19.49 14.99 7.23
CA ASP A 188 -18.06 15.12 7.55
C ASP A 188 -17.25 13.90 7.05
N TRP A 189 -17.83 12.71 7.18
CA TRP A 189 -17.26 11.48 6.59
C TRP A 189 -17.21 11.57 5.06
N HIS A 190 -18.32 11.94 4.42
CA HIS A 190 -18.42 12.02 2.96
C HIS A 190 -17.49 13.09 2.38
N ALA A 191 -17.25 14.20 3.09
CA ALA A 191 -16.28 15.22 2.68
C ALA A 191 -14.85 14.67 2.55
N ARG A 192 -14.51 13.61 3.29
CA ARG A 192 -13.21 12.90 3.19
C ARG A 192 -13.17 11.90 2.04
N MET A 193 -14.32 11.51 1.48
CA MET A 193 -14.38 10.61 0.34
C MET A 193 -14.13 11.38 -0.96
N TRP A 194 -12.85 11.69 -1.20
CA TRP A 194 -12.42 12.49 -2.36
C TRP A 194 -12.72 11.83 -3.70
N PHE A 195 -12.74 10.50 -3.74
CA PHE A 195 -13.19 9.74 -4.90
C PHE A 195 -14.47 8.98 -4.56
N THR A 196 -15.37 8.86 -5.53
CA THR A 196 -16.60 8.06 -5.39
C THR A 196 -16.30 6.59 -5.13
N SER A 197 -15.14 6.10 -5.58
CA SER A 197 -14.66 4.74 -5.33
C SER A 197 -14.12 4.51 -3.92
N TRP A 198 -14.12 5.52 -3.05
CA TRP A 198 -13.79 5.39 -1.62
C TRP A 198 -15.01 5.09 -0.75
N ILE A 199 -16.20 5.09 -1.36
CA ILE A 199 -17.49 4.76 -0.75
C ILE A 199 -17.81 3.28 -1.01
#